data_AF-A0A2E3UPK8-F1
#
_entry.id   AF-A0A2E3UPK8-F1
#
_cell.length_a   1.000
_cell.length_b   1.000
_cell.length_c   1.000
_cell.angle_alpha   90.00
_cell.angle_beta   90.00
_cell.angle_gamma   90.00
#
_symmetry.space_group_name_H-M   'P 1'
#
loop_
_entity.id
_entity.type
_entity.pdbx_description
1 polymer ?
#
loop_
_entity_poly.entity_id
_entity_poly.type
_entity_poly.pdbx_seq_one_letter_code
_entity_poly.pdbx_strand_id
1 'polypeptide(L)'
;MSAIIVITFIALSPLILGTIFMGAQKRINVKHQESGITRQCFVGYCWTYFLFGFFVPIFRGEIAIGVYHLIFSVMTLGIFQLVMAFLYNKQYSTRLLTTGWVLDDTEERNNLARRKIGISK
;
A
#
# COMPACT_ATOMS: atom_id res chain seq x y z
N MET A 1 30.96 11.46 11.72
CA MET A 1 29.53 11.17 11.46
C MET A 1 28.93 10.66 12.77
N SER A 2 27.89 11.29 13.32
CA SER A 2 27.29 10.82 14.59
C SER A 2 26.53 9.50 14.37
N ALA A 3 26.51 8.60 15.37
CA ALA A 3 25.82 7.30 15.27
C ALA A 3 24.32 7.45 14.92
N ILE A 4 23.69 8.53 15.38
CA ILE A 4 22.30 8.88 15.08
C ILE A 4 22.07 9.06 13.57
N ILE A 5 23.00 9.71 12.87
CA ILE A 5 22.90 9.91 11.42
C ILE A 5 22.92 8.55 10.70
N VAL A 6 23.85 7.67 11.08
CA VAL A 6 23.97 6.33 10.48
C VAL A 6 22.70 5.49 10.70
N ILE A 7 22.19 5.46 11.93
CA ILE A 7 20.96 4.73 12.26
C ILE A 7 19.77 5.27 11.45
N THR A 8 19.67 6.60 11.32
CA THR A 8 18.60 7.23 10.54
C THR A 8 18.66 6.85 9.07
N PHE A 9 19.87 6.85 8.47
CA PHE A 9 20.05 6.41 7.08
C PHE A 9 19.67 4.94 6.88
N ILE A 10 20.09 4.06 7.80
CA ILE A 10 19.73 2.64 7.75
C ILE A 10 18.21 2.47 7.88
N ALA A 11 17.59 3.16 8.84
CA ALA A 11 16.15 3.08 9.07
C ALA A 11 15.32 3.56 7.87
N LEU A 12 15.79 4.58 7.14
CA LEU A 12 15.12 5.11 5.95
C LEU A 12 15.49 4.38 4.65
N SER A 13 16.52 3.54 4.64
CA SER A 13 16.93 2.80 3.45
C SER A 13 15.81 1.98 2.78
N PRO A 14 14.87 1.33 3.51
CA PRO A 14 13.78 0.59 2.88
C PRO A 14 12.82 1.49 2.08
N LEU A 15 12.65 2.75 2.49
CA LEU A 15 11.83 3.71 1.76
C LEU A 15 12.41 4.02 0.38
N ILE A 16 13.73 4.24 0.32
CA ILE A 16 14.45 4.52 -0.93
C ILE A 16 14.46 3.29 -1.81
N LEU A 17 14.91 2.15 -1.27
CA LEU A 17 14.99 0.88 -2.00
C LEU A 17 13.61 0.44 -2.51
N GLY A 18 12.59 0.46 -1.65
CA GLY A 18 11.23 0.11 -2.02
C GLY A 18 10.70 0.96 -3.17
N THR A 19 10.96 2.27 -3.13
CA THR A 19 10.57 3.19 -4.19
C THR A 19 11.30 2.91 -5.51
N ILE A 20 12.60 2.57 -5.47
CA ILE A 20 13.38 2.20 -6.66
C ILE A 20 12.85 0.89 -7.28
N PHE A 21 12.65 -0.15 -6.47
CA PHE A 21 12.26 -1.47 -6.97
C PHE A 21 10.80 -1.54 -7.42
N MET A 22 9.87 -0.92 -6.68
CA MET A 22 8.44 -1.04 -6.95
C MET A 22 7.84 0.17 -7.67
N GLY A 23 8.55 1.28 -7.71
CA GLY A 23 8.04 2.60 -8.12
C GLY A 23 7.32 3.32 -6.97
N ALA A 24 7.22 4.64 -7.08
CA ALA A 24 6.51 5.48 -6.13
C ALA A 24 5.00 5.12 -6.05
N GLN A 25 4.41 5.34 -4.87
CA GLN A 25 2.98 5.12 -4.66
C GLN A 25 2.16 6.00 -5.61
N LYS A 26 1.34 5.36 -6.46
CA LYS A 26 0.36 6.04 -7.31
C LYS A 26 -1.05 5.66 -6.88
N ARG A 27 -1.94 6.64 -6.88
CA ARG A 27 -3.38 6.47 -6.64
C ARG A 27 -4.06 6.14 -7.95
N ILE A 28 -5.11 5.34 -7.96
CA ILE A 28 -5.86 5.02 -9.18
C ILE A 28 -7.34 5.05 -8.82
N ASN A 29 -8.11 5.81 -9.57
CA ASN A 29 -9.54 5.92 -9.35
C ASN A 29 -10.21 4.56 -9.59
N VAL A 30 -11.11 4.21 -8.69
CA VAL A 30 -12.02 3.07 -8.84
C VAL A 30 -13.44 3.52 -8.56
N LYS A 31 -14.39 2.80 -9.14
CA LYS A 31 -15.83 3.03 -8.96
C LYS A 31 -16.51 1.74 -8.53
N HIS A 32 -17.39 1.82 -7.55
CA HIS A 32 -18.23 0.72 -7.15
C HIS A 32 -19.34 0.52 -8.19
N GLN A 33 -19.50 -0.71 -8.70
CA GLN A 33 -20.38 -0.98 -9.85
C GLN A 33 -21.85 -0.68 -9.55
N GLU A 34 -22.32 -1.01 -8.34
CA GLU A 34 -23.75 -0.89 -7.99
C GLU A 34 -24.12 0.50 -7.49
N SER A 35 -23.28 1.09 -6.64
CA SER A 35 -23.60 2.35 -5.95
C SER A 35 -23.05 3.59 -6.66
N GLY A 36 -22.14 3.41 -7.63
CA GLY A 36 -21.46 4.50 -8.32
C GLY A 36 -20.49 5.30 -7.47
N ILE A 37 -20.26 4.92 -6.21
CA ILE A 37 -19.31 5.59 -5.31
C ILE A 37 -17.89 5.45 -5.88
N THR A 38 -17.10 6.52 -5.81
CA THR A 38 -15.69 6.52 -6.22
C THR A 38 -14.75 6.41 -5.03
N ARG A 39 -13.65 5.70 -5.20
CA ARG A 39 -12.55 5.56 -4.22
C ARG A 39 -11.21 5.48 -4.94
N GLN A 40 -10.14 5.38 -4.16
CA GLN A 40 -8.77 5.21 -4.64
C GLN A 40 -8.26 3.82 -4.29
N CYS A 41 -7.73 3.12 -5.29
CA CYS A 41 -6.78 2.03 -5.09
C CYS A 41 -5.35 2.56 -5.25
N PHE A 42 -4.34 1.75 -4.90
CA PHE A 42 -2.95 2.17 -4.89
C PHE A 42 -2.02 1.10 -5.49
N VAL A 43 -0.98 1.56 -6.19
CA VAL A 43 0.10 0.72 -6.72
C VAL A 43 1.48 1.30 -6.37
N GLY A 44 2.51 0.47 -6.46
CA GLY A 44 3.88 0.85 -6.08
C GLY A 44 4.14 0.66 -4.58
N TYR A 45 5.33 1.08 -4.13
CA TYR A 45 5.75 0.96 -2.73
C TYR A 45 4.86 1.77 -1.80
N CYS A 46 4.45 1.21 -0.67
CA CYS A 46 3.57 1.87 0.28
C CYS A 46 4.35 2.70 1.30
N TRP A 47 4.86 3.85 0.86
CA TRP A 47 5.57 4.77 1.75
C TRP A 47 4.69 5.23 2.94
N THR A 48 3.38 5.35 2.74
CA THR A 48 2.45 5.68 3.83
C THR A 48 2.43 4.58 4.89
N TYR A 49 2.44 3.31 4.48
CA TYR A 49 2.46 2.19 5.42
C TYR A 49 3.82 2.06 6.11
N PHE A 50 4.91 2.32 5.40
CA PHE A 50 6.24 2.37 5.99
C PHE A 50 6.30 3.32 7.20
N LEU A 51 5.76 4.54 7.06
CA LEU A 51 5.79 5.54 8.14
C LEU A 51 4.72 5.33 9.23
N PHE A 52 3.50 4.96 8.84
CA PHE A 52 2.35 4.96 9.76
C PHE A 52 1.84 3.55 10.13
N GLY A 53 2.40 2.49 9.53
CA GLY A 53 2.08 1.10 9.85
C GLY A 53 0.59 0.78 9.81
N PHE A 54 0.11 0.14 10.86
CA PHE A 54 -1.25 -0.35 10.99
C PHE A 54 -2.33 0.74 10.98
N PHE A 55 -1.98 2.02 11.17
CA PHE A 55 -2.95 3.12 11.02
C PHE A 55 -3.43 3.27 9.57
N VAL A 56 -2.62 2.90 8.58
CA VAL A 56 -2.97 3.06 7.16
C VAL A 56 -4.20 2.23 6.76
N PRO A 57 -4.29 0.91 7.04
CA PRO A 57 -5.52 0.16 6.78
C PRO A 57 -6.74 0.68 7.52
N ILE A 58 -6.58 1.15 8.76
CA ILE A 58 -7.70 1.74 9.52
C ILE A 58 -8.25 2.98 8.78
N PHE A 59 -7.38 3.91 8.39
CA PHE A 59 -7.80 5.11 7.64
C PHE A 59 -8.30 4.82 6.22
N ARG A 60 -7.97 3.67 5.65
CA ARG A 60 -8.54 3.20 4.37
C ARG A 60 -9.85 2.42 4.54
N GLY A 61 -10.36 2.29 5.77
CA GLY A 61 -11.63 1.62 6.07
C GLY A 61 -11.51 0.11 6.30
N GLU A 62 -10.29 -0.43 6.42
CA GLU A 62 -10.03 -1.85 6.69
C GLU A 62 -9.68 -2.08 8.16
N ILE A 63 -10.60 -1.78 9.07
CA ILE A 63 -10.36 -1.78 10.53
C ILE A 63 -9.83 -3.12 11.02
N ALA A 64 -10.45 -4.24 10.64
CA ALA A 64 -10.02 -5.58 11.05
C ALA A 64 -8.58 -5.88 10.59
N ILE A 65 -8.23 -5.49 9.36
CA ILE A 65 -6.88 -5.69 8.81
C ILE A 65 -5.87 -4.83 9.57
N GLY A 66 -6.24 -3.60 9.94
CA GLY A 66 -5.43 -2.76 10.81
C GLY A 66 -5.17 -3.38 12.18
N VAL A 67 -6.17 -3.98 12.82
CA VAL A 67 -5.98 -4.68 14.10
C VAL A 67 -5.05 -5.88 13.93
N TYR A 68 -5.20 -6.69 12.89
CA TYR A 68 -4.27 -7.80 12.62
C TYR A 68 -2.84 -7.30 12.40
N HIS A 69 -2.67 -6.22 11.65
CA HIS A 69 -1.37 -5.63 11.41
C HIS A 69 -0.73 -5.08 12.68
N LEU A 70 -1.52 -4.50 13.59
CA LEU A 70 -1.03 -4.08 14.91
C LEU A 70 -0.48 -5.27 15.70
N ILE A 71 -1.26 -6.36 15.79
CA ILE A 71 -0.85 -7.57 16.51
C ILE A 71 0.46 -8.11 15.95
N PHE A 72 0.56 -8.28 14.62
CA PHE A 72 1.79 -8.79 13.99
C PHE A 72 2.97 -7.82 14.11
N SER A 73 2.75 -6.50 14.03
CA SER A 73 3.79 -5.51 14.25
C SER A 73 4.35 -5.59 15.68
N VAL A 74 3.50 -5.75 16.69
CA VAL A 74 3.94 -5.92 18.09
C VAL A 74 4.70 -7.23 18.27
N MET A 75 4.15 -8.35 17.78
CA MET A 75 4.78 -9.68 17.90
C MET A 75 6.14 -9.78 17.20
N THR A 76 6.34 -9.00 16.14
CA THR A 76 7.59 -9.00 15.34
C THR A 76 8.51 -7.82 15.64
N LEU A 77 8.22 -7.04 16.69
CA LEU A 77 8.98 -5.84 17.07
C LEU A 77 9.17 -4.85 15.90
N GLY A 78 8.13 -4.67 15.07
CA GLY A 78 8.11 -3.75 13.93
C GLY A 78 8.62 -4.32 12.60
N ILE A 79 9.20 -5.53 12.57
CA ILE A 79 9.69 -6.15 11.31
C ILE A 79 8.54 -6.36 10.32
N PHE A 80 7.37 -6.78 10.80
CA PHE A 80 6.18 -6.92 9.96
C PHE A 80 5.81 -5.61 9.24
N GLN A 81 6.04 -4.45 9.87
CA GLN A 81 5.74 -3.17 9.25
C GLN A 81 6.64 -2.89 8.03
N LEU A 82 7.93 -3.26 8.13
CA LEU A 82 8.88 -3.12 7.03
C LEU A 82 8.48 -3.99 5.83
N VAL A 83 8.09 -5.24 6.08
CA VAL A 83 7.64 -6.16 5.02
C VAL A 83 6.34 -5.66 4.38
N MET A 84 5.38 -5.26 5.20
CA MET A 84 4.08 -4.82 4.70
C MET A 84 4.13 -3.52 3.90
N ALA A 85 5.16 -2.69 4.06
CA ALA A 85 5.36 -1.53 3.18
C ALA A 85 5.51 -1.93 1.69
N PHE A 86 6.03 -3.11 1.40
CA PHE A 86 6.14 -3.65 0.04
C PHE A 86 4.84 -4.29 -0.46
N LEU A 87 4.03 -4.85 0.44
CA LEU A 87 2.90 -5.69 0.06
C LEU A 87 1.54 -4.98 0.13
N TYR A 88 1.40 -4.03 1.06
CA TYR A 88 0.11 -3.53 1.50
C TYR A 88 -0.71 -2.88 0.37
N ASN A 89 -0.10 -2.03 -0.46
CA ASN A 89 -0.82 -1.40 -1.58
C ASN A 89 -1.42 -2.43 -2.53
N LYS A 90 -0.65 -3.46 -2.91
CA LYS A 90 -1.14 -4.51 -3.79
C LYS A 90 -2.28 -5.29 -3.14
N GLN A 91 -2.13 -5.67 -1.87
CA GLN A 91 -3.17 -6.40 -1.14
C GLN A 91 -4.47 -5.59 -0.99
N TYR A 92 -4.37 -4.33 -0.56
CA TYR A 92 -5.52 -3.42 -0.44
C TYR A 92 -6.25 -3.27 -1.78
N SER A 93 -5.51 -2.98 -2.85
CA SER A 93 -6.11 -2.79 -4.17
C SER A 93 -6.73 -4.06 -4.73
N THR A 94 -6.10 -5.22 -4.49
CA THR A 94 -6.65 -6.52 -4.89
C THR A 94 -7.98 -6.77 -4.20
N ARG A 95 -8.04 -6.58 -2.87
CA ARG A 95 -9.29 -6.76 -2.11
C ARG A 95 -10.40 -5.86 -2.65
N LEU A 96 -10.10 -4.59 -2.87
CA LEU A 96 -11.05 -3.63 -3.43
C LEU A 96 -11.61 -4.11 -4.79
N LEU A 97 -10.72 -4.53 -5.69
CA LEU A 97 -11.10 -5.01 -7.03
C LEU A 97 -11.81 -6.37 -7.03
N THR A 98 -11.74 -7.12 -5.93
CA THR A 98 -12.50 -8.37 -5.73
C THR A 98 -13.85 -8.16 -5.02
N THR A 99 -14.16 -6.94 -4.56
CA THR A 99 -15.37 -6.62 -3.79
C THR A 99 -16.23 -5.57 -4.50
N GLY A 100 -16.49 -5.74 -5.80
CA GLY A 100 -17.43 -4.91 -6.56
C GLY A 100 -16.90 -3.55 -7.03
N TRP A 101 -15.60 -3.28 -6.86
CA TRP A 101 -14.96 -2.08 -7.43
C TRP A 101 -14.28 -2.38 -8.75
N VAL A 102 -14.37 -1.45 -9.70
CA VAL A 102 -13.70 -1.51 -10.99
C VAL A 102 -12.81 -0.30 -11.20
N LEU A 103 -11.76 -0.46 -12.01
CA LEU A 103 -10.89 0.65 -12.43
C LEU A 103 -11.71 1.68 -13.22
N ASP A 104 -11.58 2.95 -12.85
CA ASP A 104 -12.34 4.08 -13.42
C ASP A 104 -11.45 5.34 -13.49
N ASP A 105 -10.22 5.16 -13.98
CA ASP A 105 -9.25 6.24 -14.22
C ASP A 105 -8.90 6.33 -15.72
N THR A 106 -7.94 7.18 -16.07
CA THR A 106 -7.41 7.23 -17.45
C THR A 106 -6.89 5.85 -17.88
N GLU A 107 -6.98 5.55 -19.18
CA GLU A 107 -6.56 4.25 -19.71
C GLU A 107 -5.10 3.91 -19.36
N GLU A 108 -4.21 4.90 -19.42
CA GLU A 108 -2.81 4.76 -19.00
C GLU A 108 -2.68 4.29 -17.54
N ARG A 109 -3.44 4.91 -16.62
CA ARG A 109 -3.41 4.59 -15.19
C ARG A 109 -4.05 3.24 -14.92
N ASN A 110 -5.15 2.92 -15.59
CA ASN A 110 -5.80 1.62 -15.49
C ASN A 110 -4.86 0.49 -15.95
N ASN A 111 -4.16 0.69 -17.08
CA ASN A 111 -3.17 -0.26 -17.59
C ASN A 111 -1.97 -0.41 -16.63
N LEU A 112 -1.55 0.68 -15.99
CA LEU A 112 -0.55 0.60 -14.92
C LEU A 112 -1.05 -0.23 -13.73
N ALA A 113 -2.30 -0.03 -13.30
CA ALA A 113 -2.94 -0.81 -12.24
C ALA A 113 -2.89 -2.31 -12.57
N ARG A 114 -3.38 -2.66 -13.77
CA ARG A 114 -3.45 -4.04 -14.26
C ARG A 114 -2.10 -4.74 -14.20
N ARG A 115 -1.05 -4.07 -14.70
CA ARG A 115 0.32 -4.60 -14.69
C ARG A 115 0.89 -4.77 -13.28
N LYS A 116 0.70 -3.80 -12.39
CA LYS A 116 1.30 -3.81 -11.03
C LYS A 116 0.55 -4.74 -10.07
N ILE A 117 -0.76 -4.86 -10.21
CA ILE A 117 -1.61 -5.73 -9.38
C ILE A 117 -1.61 -7.15 -9.93
N GLY A 118 -1.52 -7.32 -11.25
CA GLY A 118 -1.54 -8.63 -11.92
C GLY A 118 -2.95 -9.08 -12.28
N ILE A 119 -3.80 -8.17 -12.78
CA ILE A 119 -5.15 -8.47 -13.25
C ILE A 119 -5.24 -8.30 -14.78
N SER A 120 -6.02 -9.14 -15.44
CA SER A 120 -6.05 -9.27 -16.90
C SER A 120 -7.14 -8.46 -17.61
N LYS A 121 -8.12 -7.92 -16.88
CA LYS A 121 -9.27 -7.17 -17.42
C LYS A 121 -9.48 -5.90 -16.60
#